data_AF-A0AAD9XT61-F1
#
_entry.id   AF-A0AAD9XT61-F1
#
_cell.length_a   1.000
_cell.length_b   1.000
_cell.length_c   1.000
_cell.angle_alpha   90.00
_cell.angle_beta   90.00
_cell.angle_gamma   90.00
#
_symmetry.space_group_name_H-M   'P 1'
#
loop_
_entity.id
_entity.type
_entity.pdbx_description
1 polymer ?
#
loop_
_entity_poly.entity_id
_entity_poly.type
_entity_poly.pdbx_seq_one_letter_code
_entity_poly.pdbx_strand_id
1 'polypeptide(L)'
;MALKSRILFIGGTGYIGKYIVKASVLAGHPTFVLVRESTLSSASKEQVMETFKSLNVNFIIRFFPSEFANDVDHVHTVEPAKTLFATKAKIRRVVEAEGIPYTYVTSNFFSGYFLPTISQIGASAPPTDTVIILGDGNPKGKDRVFIET
;
A
#
# COMPACT_ATOMS: atom_id res chain seq x y z
N MET A 1 -6.22 3.49 30.72
CA MET A 1 -5.92 3.98 29.36
C MET A 1 -5.38 2.82 28.54
N ALA A 2 -5.88 2.60 27.32
CA ALA A 2 -5.35 1.54 26.45
C ALA A 2 -3.89 1.85 26.08
N LEU A 3 -3.01 0.86 26.23
CA LEU A 3 -1.60 0.96 25.82
C LEU A 3 -1.53 1.26 24.31
N LYS A 4 -0.84 2.33 23.94
CA LYS A 4 -0.64 2.72 22.54
C LYS A 4 0.43 1.84 21.90
N SER A 5 0.14 1.25 20.74
CA SER A 5 1.12 0.46 19.99
C SER A 5 2.23 1.36 19.46
N ARG A 6 3.47 0.87 19.48
CA ARG A 6 4.59 1.48 18.77
C ARG A 6 4.52 1.08 17.30
N ILE A 7 4.68 2.04 16.38
CA ILE A 7 4.52 1.81 14.94
C ILE A 7 5.80 2.20 14.21
N LEU A 8 6.34 1.29 13.40
CA LEU A 8 7.48 1.52 12.52
C LEU A 8 7.01 1.65 11.07
N PHE A 9 7.39 2.74 10.41
CA PHE A 9 7.12 2.99 9.00
C PHE A 9 8.36 2.78 8.15
N ILE A 10 8.28 1.88 7.17
CA ILE A 10 9.27 1.76 6.09
C ILE A 10 8.71 2.51 4.88
N GLY A 11 9.45 3.51 4.37
CA GLY A 11 8.95 4.39 3.31
C GLY A 11 8.03 5.51 3.82
N GLY A 12 8.15 5.90 5.09
CA GLY A 12 7.32 6.95 5.70
C GLY A 12 7.44 8.35 5.09
N THR A 13 8.46 8.60 4.26
CA THR A 13 8.63 9.88 3.52
C THR A 13 8.03 9.85 2.11
N GLY A 14 7.53 8.70 1.65
CA GLY A 14 6.91 8.55 0.35
C GLY A 14 5.54 9.24 0.25
N TYR A 15 4.96 9.20 -0.95
CA TYR A 15 3.71 9.92 -1.28
C TYR A 15 2.59 9.67 -0.27
N ILE A 16 2.19 8.42 -0.07
CA ILE A 16 1.17 8.05 0.92
C ILE A 16 1.74 7.96 2.34
N GLY A 17 3.00 7.49 2.47
CA GLY A 17 3.66 7.24 3.75
C GLY A 17 3.63 8.44 4.69
N LYS A 18 3.88 9.65 4.18
CA LYS A 18 3.90 10.89 4.99
C LYS A 18 2.56 11.19 5.67
N TYR A 19 1.45 10.84 5.02
CA TYR A 19 0.11 11.03 5.58
C TYR A 19 -0.18 10.00 6.67
N ILE A 20 0.25 8.74 6.47
CA ILE A 20 0.06 7.67 7.47
C ILE A 20 0.92 7.94 8.71
N VAL A 21 2.17 8.40 8.53
CA VAL A 21 3.04 8.83 9.64
C VAL A 21 2.37 9.95 10.45
N LYS A 22 1.85 10.99 9.78
CA LYS A 22 1.13 12.08 10.46
C LYS A 22 -0.08 11.57 11.22
N ALA A 23 -0.87 10.68 10.63
CA ALA A 23 -2.04 10.09 11.29
C ALA A 23 -1.66 9.28 12.52
N SER A 24 -0.56 8.51 12.47
CA SER A 24 -0.03 7.74 13.60
C SER A 24 0.33 8.63 14.80
N VAL A 25 1.04 9.74 14.54
CA VAL A 25 1.39 10.73 15.57
C VAL A 25 0.14 11.38 16.17
N LEU A 26 -0.81 11.81 15.33
CA LEU A 26 -2.06 12.42 15.79
C LEU A 26 -2.92 11.45 16.62
N ALA A 27 -2.87 10.15 16.31
CA ALA A 27 -3.54 9.12 17.09
C ALA A 27 -2.82 8.76 18.41
N GLY A 28 -1.68 9.40 18.70
CA GLY A 28 -0.91 9.26 19.93
C GLY A 28 -0.05 7.99 19.99
N HIS A 29 0.25 7.38 18.84
CA HIS A 29 1.16 6.23 18.79
C HIS A 29 2.61 6.71 18.80
N PRO A 30 3.50 6.14 19.64
CA PRO A 30 4.93 6.35 19.46
C PRO A 30 5.34 5.84 18.07
N THR A 31 5.82 6.77 17.25
CA THR A 31 5.94 6.59 15.79
C THR A 31 7.40 6.67 15.38
N PHE A 32 7.87 5.66 14.65
CA PHE A 32 9.23 5.56 14.15
C PHE A 32 9.20 5.50 12.62
N VAL A 33 10.13 6.18 11.96
CA VAL A 33 10.29 6.12 10.50
C VAL A 33 11.68 5.56 10.21
N LEU A 34 11.74 4.43 9.51
CA LEU A 34 12.99 3.90 9.01
C LEU A 34 13.43 4.75 7.81
N VAL A 35 14.51 5.50 7.99
CA VAL A 35 15.20 6.23 6.92
C VAL A 35 16.44 5.41 6.53
N ARG A 36 16.68 5.27 5.24
CA ARG A 36 17.81 4.49 4.73
C ARG A 36 19.04 5.38 4.60
N GLU A 37 20.18 4.96 5.16
CA GLU A 37 21.47 5.68 5.08
C GLU A 37 22.44 5.12 4.00
N SER A 38 21.94 4.23 3.11
CA SER A 38 22.66 3.28 2.22
C SER A 38 23.17 2.01 2.95
N THR A 39 22.97 0.82 2.36
CA THR A 39 22.78 -0.46 3.12
C THR A 39 23.93 -1.45 2.96
N LEU A 40 24.37 -2.06 4.07
CA LEU A 40 25.30 -3.21 4.13
C LEU A 40 24.60 -4.51 4.60
N SER A 41 25.22 -5.64 4.26
CA SER A 41 24.66 -6.97 3.95
C SER A 41 24.72 -8.07 5.03
N SER A 42 24.04 -9.20 4.75
CA SER A 42 24.38 -10.63 5.01
C SER A 42 23.54 -11.45 6.01
N ALA A 43 23.81 -12.77 6.05
CA ALA A 43 22.87 -13.89 6.18
C ALA A 43 22.83 -14.63 7.53
N SER A 44 23.00 -13.94 8.67
CA SER A 44 23.02 -14.54 10.02
C SER A 44 21.69 -14.42 10.79
N LYS A 45 20.54 -14.59 10.13
CA LYS A 45 19.27 -14.08 10.65
C LYS A 45 18.52 -14.96 11.66
N GLU A 46 18.84 -16.25 11.80
CA GLU A 46 18.05 -17.12 12.69
C GLU A 46 18.53 -17.07 14.15
N GLN A 47 19.83 -17.22 14.41
CA GLN A 47 20.42 -17.18 15.76
C GLN A 47 20.28 -15.82 16.45
N VAL A 48 20.21 -14.75 15.65
CA VAL A 48 20.00 -13.37 16.11
C VAL A 48 18.58 -13.15 16.62
N MET A 49 17.58 -13.81 16.03
CA MET A 49 16.17 -13.64 16.43
C MET A 49 15.88 -14.25 17.80
N GLU A 50 16.54 -15.36 18.13
CA GLU A 50 16.42 -16.02 19.44
C GLU A 50 17.11 -15.21 20.55
N THR A 51 18.27 -14.63 20.22
CA THR A 51 18.97 -13.66 21.08
C THR A 51 18.15 -12.39 21.29
N PHE A 52 17.46 -11.90 20.27
CA PHE A 52 16.61 -10.70 20.39
C PHE A 52 15.38 -10.95 21.27
N LYS A 53 14.82 -12.16 21.25
CA LYS A 53 13.76 -12.57 22.18
C LYS A 53 14.26 -12.54 23.63
N SER A 54 15.46 -13.04 23.92
CA SER A 54 16.02 -13.04 25.29
C SER A 54 16.46 -11.67 25.78
N LEU A 55 16.72 -10.71 24.87
CA LEU A 55 17.10 -9.34 25.18
C LEU A 55 15.91 -8.35 25.29
N ASN A 56 14.66 -8.82 25.32
CA ASN A 56 13.45 -7.97 25.33
C ASN A 56 13.34 -7.03 24.12
N VAL A 57 13.83 -7.46 22.95
CA VAL A 57 13.61 -6.72 21.70
C VAL A 57 12.11 -6.75 21.37
N ASN A 58 11.60 -5.63 20.90
CA ASN A 58 10.18 -5.45 20.65
C ASN A 58 9.80 -5.95 19.25
N PHE A 59 8.93 -6.97 19.21
CA PHE A 59 8.49 -7.58 17.96
C PHE A 59 7.40 -6.76 17.27
N ILE A 60 7.40 -6.77 15.94
CA ILE A 60 6.32 -6.21 15.13
C ILE A 60 5.11 -7.14 15.27
N ILE A 61 4.04 -6.63 15.86
CA ILE A 61 2.80 -7.39 16.12
C ILE A 61 1.85 -7.45 14.91
N ARG A 62 2.12 -6.66 13.87
CA ARG A 62 1.34 -6.62 12.63
C ARG A 62 2.11 -5.97 11.49
N PHE A 63 2.04 -6.57 10.31
CA PHE A 63 2.68 -6.07 9.10
C PHE A 63 1.66 -5.50 8.10
N PHE A 64 1.96 -4.31 7.59
CA PHE A 64 1.21 -3.66 6.52
C PHE A 64 2.13 -3.54 5.30
N PRO A 65 2.04 -4.44 4.31
CA PRO A 65 2.82 -4.28 3.09
C PRO A 65 2.36 -3.05 2.30
N SER A 66 3.21 -2.59 1.38
CA SER A 66 2.94 -1.45 0.51
C SER A 66 1.89 -1.80 -0.54
N GLU A 67 0.61 -1.84 -0.13
CA GLU A 67 -0.54 -2.20 -0.99
C GLU A 67 -1.18 -0.95 -1.58
N PHE A 68 -1.92 -0.21 -0.74
CA PHE A 68 -2.47 1.14 -0.89
C PHE A 68 -3.05 1.52 -2.27
N ALA A 69 -3.50 0.53 -3.04
CA ALA A 69 -4.04 0.70 -4.40
C ALA A 69 -5.20 -0.28 -4.62
N ASN A 70 -5.33 -0.82 -5.83
CA ASN A 70 -6.27 -1.89 -6.15
C ASN A 70 -5.94 -3.17 -5.41
N ASP A 71 -6.97 -3.99 -5.16
CA ASP A 71 -6.77 -5.32 -4.62
C ASP A 71 -6.17 -6.26 -5.68
N VAL A 72 -4.87 -6.55 -5.57
CA VAL A 72 -4.13 -7.30 -6.60
C VAL A 72 -4.60 -8.73 -6.81
N ASP A 73 -5.35 -9.31 -5.87
CA ASP A 73 -5.96 -10.63 -6.03
C ASP A 73 -7.31 -10.56 -6.80
N HIS A 74 -7.87 -9.37 -7.02
CA HIS A 74 -9.18 -9.14 -7.65
C HIS A 74 -9.11 -8.08 -8.76
N VAL A 75 -8.25 -8.32 -9.75
CA VAL A 75 -8.05 -7.41 -10.90
C VAL A 75 -8.10 -8.15 -12.24
N HIS A 76 -8.56 -7.44 -13.27
CA HIS A 76 -8.48 -7.87 -14.67
C HIS A 76 -7.58 -6.91 -15.44
N THR A 77 -6.27 -7.08 -15.28
CA THR A 77 -5.27 -6.19 -15.90
C THR A 77 -4.59 -6.82 -17.11
N VAL A 78 -4.12 -5.93 -17.98
CA VAL A 78 -3.21 -6.24 -19.09
C VAL A 78 -1.79 -5.76 -18.75
N GLU A 79 -0.81 -6.16 -19.56
CA GLU A 79 0.57 -5.67 -19.39
C GLU A 79 0.67 -4.15 -19.69
N PRO A 80 1.56 -3.40 -19.00
CA PRO A 80 2.55 -3.86 -18.01
C PRO A 80 2.03 -3.97 -16.57
N ALA A 81 0.76 -3.59 -16.32
CA ALA A 81 0.20 -3.53 -14.97
C ALA A 81 0.08 -4.92 -14.32
N LYS A 82 -0.18 -5.95 -15.11
CA LYS A 82 -0.25 -7.34 -14.63
C LYS A 82 1.05 -7.79 -13.97
N THR A 83 2.21 -7.52 -14.59
CA THR A 83 3.52 -7.83 -14.00
C THR A 83 3.76 -7.08 -12.67
N LEU A 84 3.37 -5.80 -12.60
CA LEU A 84 3.50 -5.00 -11.37
C LEU A 84 2.63 -5.57 -10.23
N PHE A 85 1.40 -5.96 -10.52
CA PHE A 85 0.48 -6.54 -9.53
C PHE A 85 0.90 -7.95 -9.10
N ALA A 86 1.45 -8.76 -10.01
CA ALA A 86 2.00 -10.08 -9.68
C ALA A 86 3.12 -9.99 -8.62
N THR A 87 3.93 -8.92 -8.63
CA THR A 87 4.97 -8.70 -7.62
C THR A 87 4.37 -8.50 -6.23
N LYS A 88 3.28 -7.72 -6.11
CA LYS A 88 2.56 -7.52 -4.84
C LYS A 88 1.87 -8.80 -4.38
N ALA A 89 1.19 -9.51 -5.29
CA ALA A 89 0.57 -10.80 -4.98
C ALA A 89 1.60 -11.81 -4.46
N LYS A 90 2.80 -11.87 -5.04
CA LYS A 90 3.90 -12.69 -4.54
C LYS A 90 4.31 -12.33 -3.10
N ILE A 91 4.37 -11.03 -2.77
CA ILE A 91 4.64 -10.59 -1.39
C ILE A 91 3.53 -11.07 -0.45
N ARG A 92 2.25 -10.98 -0.86
CA ARG A 92 1.14 -11.50 -0.05
C ARG A 92 1.32 -12.97 0.28
N ARG A 93 1.59 -13.81 -0.74
CA ARG A 93 1.82 -15.25 -0.58
C ARG A 93 2.99 -15.57 0.35
N VAL A 94 4.09 -14.80 0.29
CA VAL A 94 5.22 -14.99 1.21
C VAL A 94 4.83 -14.60 2.65
N VAL A 95 4.14 -13.47 2.85
CA VAL A 95 3.66 -13.03 4.16
C VAL A 95 2.74 -14.07 4.80
N GLU A 96 1.82 -14.62 4.00
CA GLU A 96 0.89 -15.68 4.41
C GLU A 96 1.62 -16.98 4.78
N ALA A 97 2.56 -17.43 3.92
CA ALA A 97 3.31 -18.67 4.14
C ALA A 97 4.19 -18.63 5.41
N GLU A 98 4.75 -17.46 5.73
CA GLU A 98 5.55 -17.22 6.94
C GLU A 98 4.70 -17.01 8.20
N GLY A 99 3.36 -17.04 8.10
CA GLY A 99 2.45 -16.84 9.23
C GLY A 99 2.55 -15.46 9.89
N ILE A 100 3.07 -14.45 9.18
CA ILE A 100 3.24 -13.09 9.70
C ILE A 100 1.85 -12.45 9.84
N PRO A 101 1.42 -11.96 11.01
CA PRO A 101 0.13 -11.28 11.13
C PRO A 101 0.08 -10.03 10.23
N TYR A 102 -0.91 -9.94 9.33
CA TYR A 102 -0.92 -8.91 8.29
C TYR A 102 -2.26 -8.19 8.13
N THR A 103 -2.23 -7.07 7.41
CA THR A 103 -3.43 -6.41 6.88
C THR A 103 -3.10 -5.78 5.53
N TYR A 104 -3.84 -6.14 4.49
CA TYR A 104 -3.73 -5.52 3.17
C TYR A 104 -4.73 -4.37 3.08
N VAL A 105 -4.22 -3.16 2.82
CA VAL A 105 -5.04 -1.95 2.73
C VAL A 105 -5.23 -1.58 1.27
N THR A 106 -6.45 -1.77 0.75
CA THR A 106 -6.83 -1.49 -0.64
C THR A 106 -7.55 -0.14 -0.71
N SER A 107 -6.80 0.94 -0.84
CA SER A 107 -7.32 2.33 -0.82
C SER A 107 -7.75 2.87 -2.19
N ASN A 108 -7.71 2.04 -3.24
CA ASN A 108 -8.10 2.42 -4.60
C ASN A 108 -7.29 3.63 -5.13
N PHE A 109 -7.97 4.63 -5.69
CA PHE A 109 -7.38 5.76 -6.40
C PHE A 109 -7.18 6.94 -5.44
N PHE A 110 -5.95 7.42 -5.31
CA PHE A 110 -5.66 8.61 -4.50
C PHE A 110 -6.24 9.87 -5.13
N SER A 111 -7.06 10.58 -4.36
CA SER A 111 -7.66 11.84 -4.79
C SER A 111 -6.60 12.83 -5.27
N GLY A 112 -5.56 13.09 -4.48
CA GLY A 112 -4.47 14.00 -4.83
C GLY A 112 -3.53 13.53 -5.95
N TYR A 113 -3.80 12.37 -6.57
CA TYR A 113 -3.04 11.88 -7.73
C TYR A 113 -3.93 11.86 -8.99
N PHE A 114 -5.13 11.29 -8.90
CA PHE A 114 -6.00 11.08 -10.06
C PHE A 114 -6.97 12.24 -10.32
N LEU A 115 -7.50 12.89 -9.28
CA LEU A 115 -8.52 13.95 -9.46
C LEU A 115 -7.94 15.27 -10.00
N PRO A 116 -6.74 15.75 -9.61
CA PRO A 116 -6.18 16.99 -10.12
C PRO A 116 -6.05 17.04 -11.65
N THR A 117 -5.95 15.91 -12.32
CA THR A 117 -5.83 15.83 -13.77
C THR A 117 -7.03 15.15 -14.41
N ILE A 118 -8.04 14.75 -13.63
CA ILE A 118 -9.17 13.93 -14.09
C ILE A 118 -8.67 12.69 -14.86
N SER A 119 -7.60 12.08 -14.33
CA SER A 119 -6.90 10.93 -14.92
C SER A 119 -6.38 11.12 -16.36
N GLN A 120 -6.17 12.36 -16.79
CA GLN A 120 -5.58 12.64 -18.11
C GLN A 120 -4.06 12.46 -18.08
N ILE A 121 -3.54 11.78 -19.10
CA ILE A 121 -2.10 11.51 -19.27
C ILE A 121 -1.39 12.81 -19.69
N GLY A 122 -0.32 13.16 -18.99
CA GLY A 122 0.51 14.34 -19.30
C GLY A 122 -0.05 15.69 -18.83
N ALA A 123 -1.26 15.72 -18.27
CA ALA A 123 -1.84 16.93 -17.69
C ALA A 123 -1.24 17.23 -16.30
N SER A 124 -1.11 18.52 -15.98
CA SER A 124 -0.65 19.01 -14.66
C SER A 124 -1.76 19.67 -13.84
N ALA A 125 -2.92 19.90 -14.45
CA ALA A 125 -4.11 20.51 -13.85
C ALA A 125 -5.37 19.97 -14.57
N PRO A 126 -6.59 20.28 -14.09
CA PRO A 126 -7.81 19.83 -14.75
C PRO A 126 -7.89 20.46 -16.15
N PRO A 127 -8.06 19.66 -17.22
CA PRO A 127 -8.28 20.20 -18.56
C PRO A 127 -9.56 21.03 -18.61
N THR A 128 -9.50 22.18 -19.28
CA THR A 128 -10.66 23.08 -19.44
C THR A 128 -11.41 22.86 -20.75
N ASP A 129 -10.77 22.24 -21.74
CA ASP A 129 -11.27 22.25 -23.11
C ASP A 129 -11.68 20.86 -23.59
N THR A 130 -10.83 19.85 -23.35
CA THR A 130 -11.04 18.49 -23.85
C THR A 130 -10.56 17.45 -22.84
N VAL A 131 -11.30 16.34 -22.76
CA VAL A 131 -10.96 15.19 -21.93
C VAL A 131 -11.02 13.91 -22.77
N ILE A 132 -10.10 12.99 -22.50
CA ILE A 132 -10.12 11.64 -23.07
C ILE A 132 -10.77 10.73 -22.03
N ILE A 133 -11.86 10.08 -22.42
CA ILE A 133 -12.55 9.07 -21.61
C ILE A 133 -12.11 7.70 -22.10
N LEU A 134 -11.50 6.90 -21.22
CA LEU A 134 -11.11 5.53 -21.55
C LEU A 134 -12.35 4.63 -21.54
N GLY A 135 -12.62 3.96 -22.66
CA GLY A 135 -13.83 3.15 -22.83
C GLY A 135 -15.09 4.01 -22.91
N ASP A 136 -16.18 3.55 -22.29
CA ASP A 136 -17.49 4.21 -22.30
C ASP A 136 -17.70 5.23 -21.17
N GLY A 137 -16.76 5.33 -20.22
CA GLY A 137 -16.86 6.24 -19.08
C GLY A 137 -17.81 5.82 -17.96
N ASN A 138 -18.39 4.61 -18.01
CA ASN A 138 -19.36 4.14 -17.01
C ASN A 138 -18.86 3.13 -15.92
N PRO A 139 -17.57 3.05 -15.53
CA PRO A 139 -17.15 2.00 -14.60
C PRO A 139 -17.39 2.35 -13.12
N LYS A 140 -18.44 1.76 -12.53
CA LYS A 140 -18.39 1.21 -11.16
C LYS A 140 -19.31 -0.02 -11.03
N GLY A 141 -18.73 -1.19 -10.73
CA GLY A 141 -19.38 -2.37 -10.12
C GLY A 141 -20.29 -3.30 -10.95
N LYS A 142 -20.45 -3.05 -12.26
CA LYS A 142 -21.30 -3.70 -13.31
C LYS A 142 -22.08 -4.98 -12.91
N ASP A 143 -23.42 -5.05 -13.03
CA ASP A 143 -24.24 -4.76 -14.24
C ASP A 143 -25.49 -3.85 -14.07
N ARG A 144 -25.90 -3.18 -15.15
CA ARG A 144 -27.30 -2.92 -15.49
C ARG A 144 -27.69 -3.87 -16.63
N VAL A 145 -28.55 -4.85 -16.35
CA VAL A 145 -29.19 -5.68 -17.38
C VAL A 145 -30.25 -4.83 -18.06
N PHE A 146 -30.08 -4.50 -19.33
CA PHE A 146 -31.18 -4.03 -20.16
C PHE A 146 -31.99 -5.27 -20.57
N ILE A 147 -33.21 -5.41 -20.03
CA ILE A 147 -34.21 -6.31 -20.60
C ILE A 147 -34.76 -5.58 -21.82
N GLU A 148 -34.38 -6.00 -23.02
CA GLU A 148 -35.07 -5.58 -24.24
C GLU A 148 -36.49 -6.15 -24.22
N THR A 149 -37.49 -5.28 -24.40
CA THR A 149 -38.89 -5.65 -24.72
C THR A 149 -39.04 -5.96 -26.19
#